data_AF-A0A0Q7PW27-F1
#
_entry.id   AF-A0A0Q7PW27-F1
#
_cell.length_a   1.000
_cell.length_b   1.000
_cell.length_c   1.000
_cell.angle_alpha   90.00
_cell.angle_beta   90.00
_cell.angle_gamma   90.00
#
_symmetry.space_group_name_H-M   'P 1'
#
loop_
_entity.id
_entity.type
_entity.pdbx_description
1 polymer ?
#
loop_
_entity_poly.entity_id
_entity_poly.type
_entity_poly.pdbx_seq_one_letter_code
_entity_poly.pdbx_strand_id
1 'polypeptide(L)'
;MNLFLRLISLTAIAPILSLSGCAAVAGVMNGATNEDAIAAKTATYFNTDRAHISVTDIGGWLHETTYKATYKGSTYNCSIVYGSVVCTRPGEDFHNR
;
A
#
# COMPACT_ATOMS: atom_id res chain seq x y z
N MET A 1 65.63 -3.63 -11.54
CA MET A 1 65.00 -3.50 -12.86
C MET A 1 64.14 -4.73 -13.08
N ASN A 2 62.82 -4.55 -13.18
CA ASN A 2 61.97 -5.21 -14.19
C ASN A 2 60.56 -4.60 -14.10
N LEU A 3 60.32 -3.76 -15.08
CA LEU A 3 59.10 -3.03 -15.41
C LEU A 3 58.32 -3.89 -16.43
N PHE A 4 57.00 -3.72 -16.50
CA PHE A 4 56.06 -4.22 -17.52
C PHE A 4 55.40 -5.60 -17.31
N LEU A 5 54.13 -5.58 -16.89
CA LEU A 5 52.97 -6.04 -17.67
C LEU A 5 51.70 -5.64 -16.87
N ARG A 6 51.06 -4.51 -17.18
CA ARG A 6 49.90 -4.35 -18.09
C ARG A 6 48.66 -5.20 -17.73
N LEU A 7 47.58 -4.44 -17.50
CA LEU A 7 46.20 -4.62 -18.00
C LEU A 7 45.12 -5.13 -17.03
N ILE A 8 44.17 -4.20 -16.83
CA ILE A 8 42.72 -4.38 -16.72
C ILE A 8 42.23 -5.04 -15.42
N SER A 9 41.80 -4.19 -14.49
CA SER A 9 40.71 -4.57 -13.59
C SER A 9 39.59 -3.56 -13.78
N LEU A 10 38.66 -4.00 -14.62
CA LEU A 10 37.37 -3.41 -14.91
C LEU A 10 36.60 -3.34 -13.57
N THR A 11 36.73 -2.25 -12.81
CA THR A 11 35.89 -2.06 -11.62
C THR A 11 34.49 -1.72 -12.10
N ALA A 12 33.65 -2.76 -12.11
CA ALA A 12 32.24 -2.73 -12.43
C ALA A 12 31.53 -1.63 -11.60
N ILE A 13 30.81 -0.76 -12.31
CA ILE A 13 29.83 0.15 -11.73
C ILE A 13 28.69 -0.75 -11.23
N ALA A 14 28.63 -0.98 -9.92
CA ALA A 14 27.50 -1.65 -9.31
C ALA A 14 26.30 -0.68 -9.28
N PRO A 15 25.15 -1.02 -9.88
CA PRO A 15 23.96 -0.20 -9.77
C PRO A 15 23.48 -0.16 -8.32
N ILE A 16 23.17 1.06 -7.88
CA ILE A 16 22.54 1.37 -6.60
C ILE A 16 21.16 0.70 -6.61
N LEU A 17 21.03 -0.45 -5.97
CA LEU A 17 19.74 -1.10 -5.74
C LEU A 17 19.03 -0.33 -4.62
N SER A 18 18.32 0.71 -5.04
CA SER A 18 17.25 1.36 -4.28
C SER A 18 16.14 0.33 -4.02
N LEU A 19 16.26 -0.44 -2.95
CA LEU A 19 15.13 -1.15 -2.38
C LEU A 19 14.79 -0.47 -1.05
N SER A 20 14.01 0.61 -1.14
CA SER A 20 13.12 1.02 -0.07
C SER A 20 12.18 -0.17 0.18
N GLY A 21 12.61 -1.09 1.05
CA GLY A 21 11.78 -2.17 1.53
C GLY A 21 10.64 -1.57 2.33
N CYS A 22 9.56 -1.17 1.65
CA CYS A 22 8.24 -1.21 2.24
C CYS A 22 8.08 -2.65 2.70
N ALA A 23 8.19 -2.86 4.01
CA ALA A 23 7.92 -4.15 4.62
C ALA A 23 6.56 -4.60 4.10
N ALA A 24 6.55 -5.60 3.22
CA ALA A 24 5.37 -6.34 2.89
C ALA A 24 4.95 -7.00 4.20
N VAL A 25 4.06 -6.35 4.95
CA VAL A 25 3.35 -6.97 6.06
C VAL A 25 2.36 -7.95 5.43
N ALA A 26 2.90 -9.09 5.01
CA ALA A 26 2.16 -10.29 4.74
C ALA A 26 1.68 -10.83 6.09
N GLY A 27 0.43 -10.54 6.43
CA GLY A 27 -0.13 -11.06 7.68
C GLY A 27 -1.46 -10.46 8.11
N VAL A 28 -2.48 -10.41 7.25
CA VAL A 28 -3.89 -10.57 7.68
C VAL A 28 -4.68 -11.14 6.50
N MET A 29 -4.76 -12.47 6.42
CA MET A 29 -5.82 -13.11 5.65
C MET A 29 -7.14 -12.89 6.38
N ASN A 30 -8.17 -12.54 5.60
CA ASN A 30 -9.58 -12.44 5.96
C ASN A 30 -10.02 -11.12 6.61
N GLY A 31 -11.16 -10.62 6.13
CA GLY A 31 -11.68 -9.27 6.31
C GLY A 31 -11.38 -8.67 7.68
N ALA A 32 -10.77 -7.49 7.67
CA ALA A 32 -10.77 -6.66 8.86
C ALA A 32 -12.24 -6.34 9.19
N THR A 33 -12.85 -7.07 10.10
CA THR A 33 -14.20 -6.79 10.62
C THR A 33 -14.17 -5.71 11.71
N ASN A 34 -12.97 -5.35 12.16
CA ASN A 34 -12.76 -4.28 13.13
C ASN A 34 -12.45 -2.97 12.40
N GLU A 35 -13.22 -1.92 12.70
CA GLU A 35 -13.06 -0.55 12.19
C GLU A 35 -11.61 -0.05 12.32
N ASP A 36 -10.94 -0.30 13.45
CA ASP A 36 -9.56 0.16 13.65
C ASP A 36 -8.57 -0.51 12.69
N ALA A 37 -8.77 -1.79 12.40
CA ALA A 37 -7.92 -2.51 11.46
C ALA A 37 -8.18 -2.05 10.00
N ILE A 38 -9.43 -1.75 9.65
CA ILE A 38 -9.78 -1.15 8.35
C ILE A 38 -9.10 0.21 8.24
N ALA A 39 -9.31 1.09 9.22
CA ALA A 39 -8.79 2.44 9.20
C ALA A 39 -7.26 2.48 9.20
N ALA A 40 -6.58 1.54 9.87
CA ALA A 40 -5.12 1.40 9.80
C ALA A 40 -4.64 1.02 8.39
N LYS A 41 -5.30 0.05 7.73
CA LYS A 41 -5.00 -0.32 6.33
C LYS A 41 -5.24 0.85 5.38
N THR A 42 -6.31 1.59 5.58
CA THR A 42 -6.66 2.78 4.79
C THR A 42 -5.67 3.92 4.99
N ALA A 43 -5.17 4.11 6.20
CA ALA A 43 -4.12 5.08 6.49
C ALA A 43 -2.84 4.76 5.72
N THR A 44 -2.45 3.48 5.68
CA THR A 44 -1.35 2.99 4.84
C THR A 44 -1.59 3.28 3.35
N TYR A 45 -2.80 3.05 2.84
CA TYR A 45 -3.16 3.34 1.45
C TYR A 45 -3.00 4.83 1.08
N PHE A 46 -3.43 5.74 1.97
CA PHE A 46 -3.31 7.19 1.76
C PHE A 46 -1.95 7.78 2.18
N ASN A 47 -1.01 6.93 2.62
CA ASN A 47 0.29 7.31 3.18
C ASN A 47 0.16 8.40 4.26
N THR A 48 -0.69 8.13 5.26
CA THR A 48 -1.02 9.06 6.35
C THR A 48 -1.16 8.31 7.68
N ASP A 49 -1.34 9.04 8.77
CA ASP A 49 -1.60 8.47 10.09
C ASP A 49 -3.07 8.06 10.26
N ARG A 50 -3.30 7.02 11.06
CA ARG A 50 -4.63 6.53 11.47
C ARG A 50 -5.53 7.64 12.02
N ALA A 51 -4.96 8.65 12.69
CA ALA A 51 -5.67 9.80 13.25
C ALA A 51 -6.32 10.70 12.19
N HIS A 52 -5.85 10.64 10.94
CA HIS A 52 -6.39 11.42 9.82
C HIS A 52 -7.45 10.66 9.00
N ILE A 53 -7.76 9.42 9.39
CA ILE A 53 -8.73 8.57 8.73
C ILE A 53 -9.92 8.35 9.65
N SER A 54 -11.12 8.61 9.13
CA SER A 54 -12.37 8.15 9.73
C SER A 54 -13.03 7.16 8.78
N VAL A 55 -13.50 6.03 9.31
CA VAL A 55 -14.16 4.99 8.53
C VAL A 55 -15.61 4.87 8.99
N THR A 56 -16.54 4.76 8.04
CA THR A 56 -17.97 4.58 8.29
C THR A 56 -18.58 3.60 7.28
N ASP A 57 -19.85 3.23 7.46
CA ASP A 57 -20.61 2.40 6.50
C ASP A 57 -19.90 1.09 6.10
N ILE A 58 -19.30 0.41 7.08
CA ILE A 58 -18.60 -0.86 6.85
C ILE A 58 -19.60 -1.96 6.50
N GLY A 59 -19.52 -2.47 5.28
CA GLY A 59 -20.23 -3.65 4.78
C GLY A 59 -19.26 -4.80 4.51
N GLY A 60 -19.56 -5.98 5.05
CA GLY A 60 -18.77 -7.19 4.85
C GLY A 60 -19.46 -8.18 3.89
N TRP A 61 -18.71 -8.63 2.90
CA TRP A 61 -19.05 -9.74 2.00
C TRP A 61 -17.96 -10.81 2.07
N LEU A 62 -18.23 -12.03 1.59
CA LEU A 62 -17.37 -13.22 1.78
C LEU A 62 -15.87 -12.98 1.52
N HIS A 63 -15.53 -12.14 0.54
CA HIS A 63 -14.14 -11.83 0.16
C HIS A 63 -13.82 -10.34 0.06
N GLU A 64 -14.77 -9.49 0.44
CA GLU A 64 -14.67 -8.04 0.28
C GLU A 64 -15.21 -7.32 1.52
N THR A 65 -14.54 -6.26 1.94
CA THR A 65 -15.06 -5.32 2.94
C THR A 65 -15.18 -3.96 2.32
N THR A 66 -16.39 -3.51 2.02
CA THR A 66 -16.68 -2.16 1.52
C THR A 66 -16.89 -1.20 2.68
N TYR A 67 -16.45 0.04 2.57
CA TYR A 67 -16.63 1.07 3.60
C TYR A 67 -16.45 2.47 3.00
N LYS A 68 -16.83 3.51 3.74
CA LYS A 68 -16.48 4.89 3.40
C LYS A 68 -15.32 5.34 4.26
N ALA A 69 -14.36 6.04 3.65
CA ALA A 69 -13.23 6.64 4.34
C ALA A 69 -13.24 8.15 4.14
N THR A 70 -13.11 8.92 5.22
CA THR A 70 -12.91 10.37 5.15
C THR A 70 -11.43 10.68 5.39
N TYR A 71 -10.82 11.36 4.43
CA TYR A 71 -9.43 11.80 4.47
C TYR A 71 -9.32 13.23 3.95
N LYS A 72 -8.65 14.12 4.70
CA LYS A 72 -8.48 15.55 4.34
C LYS A 72 -9.79 16.25 3.95
N GLY A 73 -10.89 15.92 4.63
CA GLY A 73 -12.21 16.49 4.39
C GLY A 73 -12.94 15.95 3.15
N SER A 74 -12.34 15.01 2.42
CA SER A 74 -12.99 14.31 1.29
C SER A 74 -13.39 12.90 1.71
N THR A 75 -14.61 12.49 1.35
CA THR A 75 -15.09 11.13 1.55
C THR A 75 -14.81 10.30 0.31
N TYR A 76 -14.35 9.07 0.50
CA TYR A 76 -14.04 8.08 -0.53
C TYR A 76 -14.88 6.83 -0.28
N ASN A 77 -15.32 6.19 -1.35
CA ASN A 77 -15.79 4.81 -1.25
C ASN A 77 -14.55 3.92 -1.31
N CYS A 78 -14.41 2.99 -0.39
CA CYS A 78 -13.28 2.08 -0.33
C CYS A 78 -13.74 0.63 -0.23
N SER A 79 -12.89 -0.28 -0.71
CA SER A 79 -13.03 -1.69 -0.45
C SER A 79 -11.69 -2.32 -0.09
N ILE A 80 -11.74 -3.36 0.74
CA ILE A 80 -10.62 -4.28 0.98
C ILE A 80 -10.96 -5.58 0.28
N VAL A 81 -10.20 -5.92 -0.77
CA VAL A 81 -10.33 -7.16 -1.54
C VAL A 81 -9.00 -7.90 -1.48
N TYR A 82 -9.03 -9.15 -0.99
CA TYR A 82 -7.82 -9.95 -0.74
C TYR A 82 -6.73 -9.22 0.07
N GLY A 83 -7.15 -8.39 1.04
CA GLY A 83 -6.25 -7.63 1.92
C GLY A 83 -5.69 -6.34 1.33
N SER A 84 -5.98 -6.04 0.06
CA SER A 84 -5.59 -4.80 -0.62
C SER A 84 -6.69 -3.76 -0.53
N VAL A 85 -6.34 -2.51 -0.21
CA VAL A 85 -7.27 -1.38 -0.17
C VAL A 85 -7.36 -0.74 -1.54
N VAL A 86 -8.58 -0.49 -2.00
CA VAL A 86 -8.88 0.32 -3.19
C VAL A 86 -9.87 1.38 -2.76
N CYS A 87 -9.60 2.65 -3.08
CA CYS A 87 -10.53 3.74 -2.82
C CYS A 87 -10.80 4.55 -4.09
N THR A 88 -12.09 4.85 -4.33
CA THR A 88 -12.58 5.70 -5.41
C THR A 88 -13.30 6.92 -4.85
N ARG A 89 -13.41 7.96 -5.66
CA ARG A 89 -14.23 9.12 -5.30
C ARG A 89 -15.71 8.74 -5.37
N PRO A 90 -16.58 9.42 -4.60
CA PRO A 90 -18.02 9.26 -4.74
C PRO A 90 -18.44 9.51 -6.20
N GLY A 91 -19.16 8.55 -6.77
CA GLY A 91 -19.58 8.59 -8.19
C GLY A 91 -18.65 7.87 -9.17
N GLU A 92 -17.50 7.34 -8.71
CA GLU A 92 -16.65 6.46 -9.52
C GLU A 92 -16.76 5.01 -9.05
N ASP A 93 -17.06 4.10 -9.99
CA ASP A 93 -17.29 2.69 -9.71
C ASP A 93 -15.96 1.90 -9.59
N PHE A 94 -15.95 0.90 -8.71
CA PHE A 94 -14.78 0.06 -8.46
C PHE A 94 -14.50 -0.95 -9.58
N HIS A 95 -15.49 -1.32 -10.39
CA HIS A 95 -15.42 -2.42 -11.35
C HIS A 95 -14.89 -2.01 -12.74
N ASN A 96 -14.58 -0.72 -12.96
CA ASN A 96 -14.13 -0.22 -14.27
C ASN A 96 -12.64 0.20 -14.30
N ARG A 97 -11.80 -0.40 -13.44
CA ARG A 97 -10.37 -0.07 -13.38
C ARG A 97 -9.46 -1.26 -13.66
#